data_AF-A0A5P1EWG9-F1
#
_entry.id   AF-A0A5P1EWG9-F1
#
_cell.length_a   1.000
_cell.length_b   1.000
_cell.length_c   1.000
_cell.angle_alpha   90.00
_cell.angle_beta   90.00
_cell.angle_gamma   90.00
#
_symmetry.space_group_name_H-M   'P 1'
#
loop_
_entity.id
_entity.type
_entity.pdbx_description
1 polymer ?
#
loop_
_entity_poly.entity_id
_entity_poly.type
_entity_poly.pdbx_seq_one_letter_code
_entity_poly.pdbx_strand_id
1 'polypeptide(L)'
;MLHYIAKLKEEKKLKAAQKAEAAKLQAQKATEGSKKSEKKLRKREADDENPEDFIDPVTPAGEKKQLSHQMAKQYSPSAVEKSWYSWWERSGFFMADSSCSRPPFTIVLPPPNVTVALHIGHGLTAAIQDTIIRWRRMSGDNTLWVPGMDHAGIATQVVVEKKLMRESKLTRHDVGREKFISEVWKWKNEYGGTILNQERRLGASLDWSRECFTMDEKRCKAVIEAFVRLYREGLIYRDHRLVNWDCTLRTAISDIEKLYRGAQKNDMNLGICSRSNDVVEPMVKPQ
;
A
#
# COMPACT_ATOMS: atom_id res chain seq x y z
N MET A 1 -8.52 35.32 -55.46
CA MET A 1 -9.44 34.79 -54.42
C MET A 1 -9.95 33.38 -54.73
N LEU A 2 -10.49 33.09 -55.93
CA LEU A 2 -11.07 31.77 -56.26
C LEU A 2 -10.08 30.58 -56.18
N HIS A 3 -8.82 30.78 -56.59
CA HIS A 3 -7.77 29.75 -56.55
C HIS A 3 -7.37 29.34 -55.12
N TYR A 4 -7.38 30.29 -54.17
CA TYR A 4 -7.06 30.04 -52.77
C TYR A 4 -8.16 29.24 -52.06
N ILE A 5 -9.43 29.53 -52.39
CA ILE A 5 -10.58 28.80 -51.87
C ILE A 5 -10.60 27.36 -52.40
N ALA A 6 -10.20 27.13 -53.65
CA ALA A 6 -10.08 25.78 -54.22
C ALA A 6 -9.03 24.96 -53.48
N LYS A 7 -7.84 25.54 -53.23
CA LYS A 7 -6.74 24.87 -52.51
C LYS A 7 -7.13 24.52 -51.07
N LEU A 8 -7.84 25.41 -50.37
CA LEU A 8 -8.35 25.13 -49.01
C LEU A 8 -9.42 24.03 -48.99
N LYS A 9 -10.26 23.91 -50.02
CA LYS A 9 -11.23 22.81 -50.14
C LYS A 9 -10.52 21.48 -50.38
N GLU A 10 -9.46 21.48 -51.16
CA GLU A 10 -8.66 20.29 -51.48
C GLU A 10 -7.87 19.80 -50.26
N GLU A 11 -7.23 20.70 -49.52
CA GLU A 11 -6.57 20.38 -48.24
C GLU A 11 -7.54 19.83 -47.18
N LYS A 12 -8.77 20.37 -47.12
CA LYS A 12 -9.81 19.83 -46.23
C LYS A 12 -10.23 18.42 -46.62
N LYS A 13 -10.35 18.13 -47.93
CA LYS A 13 -10.65 16.77 -48.42
C LYS A 13 -9.51 15.80 -48.10
N LEU A 14 -8.26 16.21 -48.27
CA LEU A 14 -7.10 15.39 -47.95
C LEU A 14 -7.01 15.06 -46.45
N LYS A 15 -7.22 16.05 -45.58
CA LYS A 15 -7.25 15.85 -44.12
C LYS A 15 -8.41 14.95 -43.69
N ALA A 16 -9.57 15.05 -44.34
CA ALA A 16 -10.70 14.17 -44.06
C ALA A 16 -10.42 12.72 -44.47
N ALA A 17 -9.78 12.50 -45.63
CA ALA A 17 -9.37 11.18 -46.10
C ALA A 17 -8.34 10.52 -45.15
N GLN A 18 -7.32 11.26 -44.73
CA GLN A 18 -6.31 10.79 -43.78
C GLN A 18 -6.93 10.42 -42.42
N LYS A 19 -7.91 11.20 -41.94
CA LYS A 19 -8.61 10.91 -40.68
C LYS A 19 -9.50 9.65 -40.79
N ALA A 20 -10.13 9.44 -41.95
CA ALA A 20 -10.91 8.24 -42.20
C ALA A 20 -10.04 6.96 -42.30
N GLU A 21 -8.87 7.06 -42.90
CA GLU A 21 -7.91 5.96 -42.99
C GLU A 21 -7.31 5.61 -41.62
N ALA A 22 -6.95 6.63 -40.82
CA ALA A 22 -6.50 6.44 -39.44
C ALA A 22 -7.58 5.78 -38.56
N ALA A 23 -8.86 6.16 -38.73
CA ALA A 23 -9.98 5.53 -38.03
C ALA A 23 -10.17 4.05 -38.44
N LYS A 24 -10.00 3.72 -39.73
CA LYS A 24 -10.05 2.33 -40.21
C LYS A 24 -8.90 1.49 -39.65
N LEU A 25 -7.68 2.04 -39.60
CA LEU A 25 -6.51 1.39 -38.99
C LEU A 25 -6.68 1.18 -37.47
N GLN A 26 -7.30 2.13 -36.76
CA GLN A 26 -7.63 1.95 -35.34
C GLN A 26 -8.71 0.87 -35.13
N ALA A 27 -9.75 0.83 -35.98
CA ALA A 27 -10.79 -0.18 -35.90
C ALA A 27 -10.25 -1.59 -36.21
N GLN A 28 -9.33 -1.74 -37.16
CA GLN A 28 -8.64 -3.00 -37.45
C GLN A 28 -7.72 -3.43 -36.30
N LYS A 29 -6.95 -2.51 -35.70
CA LYS A 29 -6.13 -2.82 -34.51
C LYS A 29 -6.98 -3.21 -33.29
N ALA A 30 -8.16 -2.61 -33.11
CA ALA A 30 -9.08 -2.97 -32.04
C ALA A 30 -9.69 -4.36 -32.23
N THR A 31 -10.05 -4.73 -33.47
CA THR A 31 -10.57 -6.07 -33.78
C THR A 31 -9.51 -7.17 -33.72
N GLU A 32 -8.27 -6.89 -34.15
CA GLU A 32 -7.14 -7.81 -33.97
C GLU A 32 -6.74 -7.97 -32.49
N GLY A 33 -6.79 -6.88 -31.71
CA GLY A 33 -6.59 -6.89 -30.27
C GLY A 33 -7.63 -7.76 -29.54
N SER A 34 -8.91 -7.61 -29.92
CA SER A 34 -10.01 -8.41 -29.37
C SER A 34 -9.92 -9.89 -29.75
N LYS A 35 -9.55 -10.20 -31.00
CA LYS A 35 -9.34 -11.60 -31.44
C LYS A 35 -8.13 -12.24 -30.75
N LYS A 36 -7.07 -11.47 -30.47
CA LYS A 36 -5.93 -11.96 -29.66
C LYS A 36 -6.30 -12.16 -28.20
N SER A 37 -7.11 -11.28 -27.59
CA SER A 37 -7.57 -11.47 -26.22
C SER A 37 -8.52 -12.65 -26.09
N GLU A 38 -9.47 -12.83 -27.02
CA GLU A 38 -10.36 -14.00 -27.06
C GLU A 38 -9.60 -15.30 -27.31
N LYS A 39 -8.60 -15.32 -28.21
CA LYS A 39 -7.77 -16.51 -28.43
C LYS A 39 -6.88 -16.84 -27.24
N LYS A 40 -6.46 -15.82 -26.45
CA LYS A 40 -5.71 -16.00 -25.20
C LYS A 40 -6.61 -16.42 -24.03
N LEU A 41 -7.87 -15.96 -24.00
CA LEU A 41 -8.89 -16.43 -23.05
C LEU A 41 -9.26 -17.88 -23.33
N ARG A 42 -9.58 -18.21 -24.59
CA ARG A 42 -9.88 -19.59 -25.03
C ARG A 42 -8.72 -20.55 -24.83
N LYS A 43 -7.47 -20.08 -24.98
CA LYS A 43 -6.29 -20.89 -24.67
C LYS A 43 -6.09 -21.08 -23.16
N ARG A 44 -6.48 -20.10 -22.34
CA ARG A 44 -6.52 -20.24 -20.87
C ARG A 44 -7.65 -21.16 -20.40
N GLU A 45 -8.79 -21.14 -21.08
CA GLU A 45 -9.93 -22.03 -20.81
C GLU A 45 -9.65 -23.47 -21.28
N ALA A 46 -8.87 -23.66 -22.35
CA ALA A 46 -8.49 -24.99 -22.87
C ALA A 46 -7.27 -25.62 -22.16
N ASP A 47 -6.42 -24.85 -21.47
CA ASP A 47 -5.34 -25.40 -20.64
C ASP A 47 -5.85 -25.83 -19.23
N ASP A 48 -7.13 -25.55 -18.90
CA ASP A 48 -7.81 -25.98 -17.65
C ASP A 48 -8.62 -27.27 -17.85
N GLU A 49 -8.20 -28.13 -18.78
CA GLU A 49 -8.81 -29.43 -19.07
C GLU A 49 -8.41 -30.51 -18.06
N ASN A 50 -8.70 -30.33 -16.76
CA ASN A 50 -9.19 -31.41 -15.88
C ASN A 50 -9.51 -30.89 -14.45
N PRO A 51 -10.73 -30.42 -14.16
CA PRO A 51 -11.14 -30.06 -12.79
C PRO A 51 -11.09 -31.25 -11.82
N GLU A 52 -11.20 -32.48 -12.33
CA GLU A 52 -11.20 -33.72 -11.54
C GLU A 52 -9.80 -34.12 -11.03
N ASP A 53 -8.72 -33.69 -11.70
CA ASP A 53 -7.34 -33.96 -11.24
C ASP A 53 -6.94 -33.09 -10.04
N PHE A 54 -7.71 -32.04 -9.75
CA PHE A 54 -7.47 -31.07 -8.68
C PHE A 54 -8.54 -31.10 -7.60
N ILE A 55 -9.19 -32.24 -7.39
CA ILE A 55 -10.09 -32.45 -6.25
C ILE A 55 -9.24 -32.54 -4.98
N ASP A 56 -9.00 -31.39 -4.35
CA ASP A 56 -8.65 -31.33 -2.93
C ASP A 56 -9.89 -31.85 -2.19
N PRO A 57 -9.82 -32.99 -1.47
CA PRO A 57 -10.86 -33.35 -0.51
C PRO A 57 -11.12 -32.12 0.35
N VAL A 58 -12.37 -31.79 0.65
CA VAL A 58 -12.70 -30.62 1.47
C VAL A 58 -11.98 -30.76 2.81
N THR A 59 -10.78 -30.18 2.92
CA THR A 59 -9.97 -30.19 4.13
C THR A 59 -10.57 -29.13 5.02
N PRO A 60 -11.06 -29.48 6.22
CA PRO A 60 -11.55 -28.49 7.17
C PRO A 60 -10.49 -27.44 7.48
N ALA A 61 -10.91 -26.20 7.71
CA ALA A 61 -9.99 -25.10 7.95
C ALA A 61 -9.07 -25.40 9.16
N GLY A 62 -7.76 -25.38 8.93
CA GLY A 62 -6.75 -25.64 9.97
C GLY A 62 -6.32 -27.10 10.09
N GLU A 63 -6.95 -28.04 9.39
CA GLU A 63 -6.48 -29.42 9.35
C GLU A 63 -5.36 -29.61 8.32
N LYS A 64 -4.50 -30.61 8.58
CA LYS A 64 -3.44 -30.96 7.64
C LYS A 64 -4.09 -31.40 6.33
N LYS A 65 -3.67 -30.77 5.24
CA LYS A 65 -4.16 -31.06 3.90
C LYS A 65 -4.09 -32.55 3.58
N GLN A 66 -5.22 -33.08 3.11
CA GLN A 66 -5.28 -34.44 2.59
C GLN A 66 -4.65 -34.49 1.20
N LEU A 67 -3.64 -35.32 1.03
CA LEU A 67 -2.94 -35.46 -0.25
C LEU A 67 -3.66 -36.53 -1.08
N SER A 68 -3.90 -36.22 -2.35
CA SER A 68 -4.35 -37.25 -3.31
C SER A 68 -3.28 -38.33 -3.44
N HIS A 69 -3.72 -39.58 -3.57
CA HIS A 69 -2.82 -40.71 -3.86
C HIS A 69 -2.23 -40.65 -5.28
N GLN A 70 -2.85 -39.89 -6.18
CA GLN A 70 -2.40 -39.73 -7.56
C GLN A 70 -1.85 -38.33 -7.78
N MET A 71 -0.68 -38.26 -8.43
CA MET A 71 -0.10 -36.99 -8.84
C MET A 71 -0.82 -36.45 -10.06
N ALA A 72 -1.29 -35.20 -10.00
CA ALA A 72 -1.82 -34.50 -11.14
C ALA A 72 -0.77 -34.38 -12.25
N LYS A 73 -1.21 -34.38 -13.51
CA LYS A 73 -0.32 -34.26 -14.68
C LYS A 73 0.36 -32.89 -14.76
N GLN A 74 -0.23 -31.86 -14.17
CA GLN A 74 0.27 -30.49 -14.17
C GLN A 74 0.25 -29.88 -12.76
N TYR A 75 1.15 -28.93 -12.51
CA TYR A 75 1.19 -28.20 -11.24
C TYR A 75 0.15 -27.07 -11.24
N SER A 76 -0.76 -27.09 -10.26
CA SER A 76 -1.69 -25.98 -9.98
C SER A 76 -1.37 -25.35 -8.63
N PRO A 77 -0.84 -24.12 -8.58
CA PRO A 77 -0.55 -23.42 -7.32
C PRO A 77 -1.80 -23.25 -6.47
N SER A 78 -2.93 -22.88 -7.08
CA SER A 78 -4.21 -22.70 -6.38
C SER A 78 -4.66 -23.98 -5.68
N ALA A 79 -4.51 -25.13 -6.34
CA ALA A 79 -4.81 -26.41 -5.72
C ALA A 79 -3.79 -26.74 -4.64
N VAL A 80 -2.50 -26.54 -4.88
CA VAL A 80 -1.42 -26.91 -3.95
C VAL A 80 -1.46 -26.07 -2.68
N GLU A 81 -1.47 -24.74 -2.77
CA GLU A 81 -1.42 -23.79 -1.64
C GLU A 81 -2.65 -23.84 -0.74
N LYS A 82 -3.81 -24.27 -1.28
CA LYS A 82 -5.06 -24.40 -0.54
C LYS A 82 -4.85 -25.23 0.74
N SER A 83 -5.46 -24.77 1.83
CA SER A 83 -5.46 -25.42 3.14
C SER A 83 -4.12 -25.45 3.91
N TRP A 84 -2.96 -25.24 3.27
CA TRP A 84 -1.67 -25.27 3.97
C TRP A 84 -1.54 -24.17 5.01
N TYR A 85 -1.89 -22.93 4.64
CA TYR A 85 -1.63 -21.80 5.50
C TYR A 85 -2.44 -21.85 6.79
N SER A 86 -3.73 -22.18 6.69
CA SER A 86 -4.60 -22.33 7.86
C SER A 86 -4.10 -23.43 8.80
N TRP A 87 -3.56 -24.52 8.26
CA TRP A 87 -2.93 -25.57 9.06
C TRP A 87 -1.63 -25.11 9.73
N TRP A 88 -0.75 -24.40 9.02
CA TRP A 88 0.49 -23.88 9.60
C TRP A 88 0.22 -22.92 10.76
N GLU A 89 -0.73 -22.01 10.58
CA GLU A 89 -1.14 -21.05 11.61
C GLU A 89 -1.76 -21.77 12.81
N ARG A 90 -2.69 -22.70 12.60
CA ARG A 90 -3.29 -23.50 13.69
C ARG A 90 -2.25 -24.33 14.45
N SER A 91 -1.25 -24.86 13.75
CA SER A 91 -0.21 -25.69 14.36
C SER A 91 0.85 -24.90 15.14
N GLY A 92 0.83 -23.56 15.06
CA GLY A 92 1.78 -22.71 15.78
C GLY A 92 3.22 -22.78 15.25
N PHE A 93 3.45 -23.25 14.02
CA PHE A 93 4.81 -23.46 13.48
C PHE A 93 5.64 -22.19 13.34
N PHE A 94 5.01 -21.02 13.36
CA PHE A 94 5.67 -19.74 13.23
C PHE A 94 6.01 -19.10 14.57
N MET A 95 5.52 -19.66 15.68
CA MET A 95 5.71 -19.10 17.01
C MET A 95 7.13 -19.30 17.52
N ALA A 96 7.71 -18.23 18.06
CA ALA A 96 8.99 -18.30 18.77
C ALA A 96 8.78 -18.63 20.25
N ASP A 97 9.55 -19.58 20.77
CA ASP A 97 9.49 -19.99 22.17
C ASP A 97 10.56 -19.26 22.99
N SER A 98 10.14 -18.40 23.92
CA SER A 98 11.07 -17.64 24.77
C SER A 98 11.86 -18.50 25.77
N SER A 99 11.40 -19.72 26.04
CA SER A 99 12.10 -20.67 26.93
C SER A 99 13.13 -21.53 26.20
N CYS A 100 13.16 -21.45 24.86
CA CYS A 100 14.05 -22.26 24.05
C CYS A 100 15.52 -21.86 24.24
N SER A 101 16.39 -22.85 24.41
CA SER A 101 17.85 -22.65 24.55
C SER A 101 18.58 -22.44 23.20
N ARG A 102 17.88 -22.61 22.07
CA ARG A 102 18.45 -22.42 20.74
C ARG A 102 18.78 -20.94 20.50
N PRO A 103 19.78 -20.62 19.66
CA PRO A 103 20.12 -19.24 19.35
C PRO A 103 18.91 -18.48 18.79
N PRO A 104 18.59 -17.28 19.30
CA PRO A 104 17.48 -16.49 18.79
C PRO A 104 17.86 -15.81 17.47
N PHE A 105 16.93 -15.77 16.53
CA PHE A 105 17.07 -14.99 15.30
C PHE A 105 15.77 -14.20 15.05
N THR A 106 15.83 -12.87 15.13
CA THR A 106 14.63 -12.02 15.06
C THR A 106 14.68 -11.06 13.89
N ILE A 107 13.56 -10.96 13.17
CA ILE A 107 13.30 -9.91 12.18
C ILE A 107 11.99 -9.23 12.55
N VAL A 108 11.92 -7.91 12.36
CA VAL A 108 10.67 -7.15 12.40
C VAL A 108 10.22 -6.92 10.97
N LEU A 109 8.99 -7.33 10.64
CA LEU A 109 8.36 -6.92 9.38
C LEU A 109 8.22 -5.39 9.41
N PRO A 110 8.77 -4.65 8.43
CA PRO A 110 8.49 -3.22 8.31
C PRO A 110 6.98 -3.04 8.22
N PRO A 111 6.34 -2.45 9.23
CA PRO A 111 4.89 -2.53 9.35
C PRO A 111 4.23 -1.77 8.19
N PRO A 112 3.43 -2.43 7.33
CA PRO A 112 2.73 -1.73 6.25
C PRO A 112 1.78 -0.67 6.80
N ASN A 113 1.70 0.45 6.09
CA ASN A 113 0.78 1.54 6.37
C ASN A 113 -0.66 1.09 6.11
N VAL A 114 -1.59 1.40 7.02
CA VAL A 114 -3.03 1.10 6.87
C VAL A 114 -3.74 2.06 5.89
N THR A 115 -3.13 2.33 4.74
CA THR A 115 -3.61 3.31 3.75
C THR A 115 -4.19 2.67 2.50
N VAL A 116 -3.64 1.56 2.01
CA VAL A 116 -4.09 0.82 0.82
C VAL A 116 -3.67 -0.65 0.96
N ALA A 117 -4.28 -1.54 0.16
CA ALA A 117 -3.80 -2.90 -0.04
C ALA A 117 -2.32 -2.96 -0.48
N LEU A 118 -1.65 -4.04 -0.12
CA LEU A 118 -0.25 -4.29 -0.44
C LEU A 118 -0.04 -4.41 -1.96
N HIS A 119 1.06 -3.85 -2.43
CA HIS A 119 1.56 -3.99 -3.80
C HIS A 119 2.84 -4.85 -3.88
N ILE A 120 3.32 -5.13 -5.09
CA ILE A 120 4.47 -6.02 -5.36
C ILE A 120 5.76 -5.71 -4.56
N GLY A 121 5.96 -4.44 -4.18
CA GLY A 121 7.11 -4.04 -3.36
C GLY A 121 7.06 -4.64 -1.95
N HIS A 122 5.88 -4.71 -1.35
CA HIS A 122 5.66 -5.42 -0.09
C HIS A 122 5.91 -6.92 -0.27
N GLY A 123 5.40 -7.50 -1.36
CA GLY A 123 5.64 -8.90 -1.69
C GLY A 123 7.12 -9.25 -1.82
N LEU A 124 7.92 -8.38 -2.44
CA LEU A 124 9.37 -8.55 -2.53
C LEU A 124 10.04 -8.54 -1.14
N THR A 125 9.73 -7.53 -0.32
CA THR A 125 10.27 -7.42 1.04
C THR A 125 9.91 -8.64 1.89
N ALA A 126 8.63 -9.03 1.87
CA ALA A 126 8.13 -10.20 2.61
C ALA A 126 8.81 -11.49 2.12
N ALA A 127 8.95 -11.69 0.81
CA ALA A 127 9.60 -12.88 0.26
C ALA A 127 11.07 -13.01 0.69
N ILE A 128 11.82 -11.91 0.71
CA ILE A 128 13.22 -11.91 1.15
C ILE A 128 13.31 -12.23 2.65
N GLN A 129 12.51 -11.55 3.48
CA GLN A 129 12.52 -11.77 4.93
C GLN A 129 12.06 -13.18 5.30
N ASP A 130 11.00 -13.69 4.67
CA ASP A 130 10.47 -15.03 4.91
C ASP A 130 11.49 -16.12 4.52
N THR A 131 12.20 -15.94 3.41
CA THR A 131 13.26 -16.86 2.97
C THR A 131 14.36 -16.97 4.03
N ILE A 132 14.81 -15.83 4.56
CA ILE A 132 15.83 -15.80 5.62
C ILE A 132 15.29 -16.47 6.89
N ILE A 133 14.07 -16.14 7.31
CA ILE A 133 13.43 -16.72 8.50
C ILE A 133 13.33 -18.24 8.38
N ARG A 134 12.83 -18.75 7.24
CA ARG A 134 12.72 -20.19 7.02
C ARG A 134 14.08 -20.87 7.02
N TRP A 135 15.08 -20.30 6.35
CA TRP A 135 16.43 -20.83 6.33
C TRP A 135 17.05 -20.90 7.74
N ARG A 136 16.94 -19.84 8.54
CA ARG A 136 17.44 -19.81 9.93
C ARG A 136 16.71 -20.81 10.82
N ARG A 137 15.39 -20.91 10.68
CA ARG A 137 14.55 -21.88 11.41
C ARG A 137 14.96 -23.32 11.09
N MET A 138 15.18 -23.62 9.81
CA MET A 138 15.67 -24.92 9.35
C MET A 138 17.13 -25.19 9.78
N SER A 139 17.92 -24.15 10.01
CA SER A 139 19.31 -24.24 10.49
C SER A 139 19.40 -24.44 12.01
N GLY A 140 18.27 -24.51 12.72
CA GLY A 140 18.21 -24.80 14.15
C GLY A 140 18.05 -23.59 15.06
N ASP A 141 17.85 -22.39 14.53
CA ASP A 141 17.61 -21.19 15.34
C ASP A 141 16.15 -21.12 15.83
N ASN A 142 15.98 -20.46 16.98
CA ASN A 142 14.67 -20.03 17.46
C ASN A 142 14.29 -18.71 16.77
N THR A 143 13.57 -18.81 15.66
CA THR A 143 13.26 -17.66 14.81
C THR A 143 11.99 -16.94 15.22
N LEU A 144 12.06 -15.61 15.34
CA LEU A 144 10.90 -14.74 15.52
C LEU A 144 10.80 -13.76 14.34
N TRP A 145 9.69 -13.80 13.61
CA TRP A 145 9.36 -12.77 12.63
C TRP A 145 8.11 -12.01 13.11
N VAL A 146 8.30 -10.78 13.57
CA VAL A 146 7.26 -10.00 14.23
C VAL A 146 6.36 -9.33 13.18
N PRO A 147 5.04 -9.64 13.14
CA PRO A 147 4.09 -8.93 12.30
C PRO A 147 3.67 -7.61 12.94
N GLY A 148 3.32 -6.63 12.12
CA GLY A 148 2.69 -5.41 12.60
C GLY A 148 2.13 -4.54 11.49
N MET A 149 1.37 -3.52 11.88
CA MET A 149 0.81 -2.50 10.99
C MET A 149 1.10 -1.10 11.54
N ASP A 150 1.32 -0.16 10.64
CA ASP A 150 1.55 1.24 10.98
C ASP A 150 0.29 2.06 10.71
N HIS A 151 -0.13 2.81 11.72
CA HIS A 151 -1.19 3.83 11.63
C HIS A 151 -0.90 4.92 10.59
N ALA A 152 0.37 5.15 10.24
CA ALA A 152 0.82 6.07 9.19
C ALA A 152 0.35 7.54 9.31
N GLY A 153 -0.11 7.96 10.50
CA GLY A 153 -0.49 9.33 10.85
C GLY A 153 -1.14 10.14 9.70
N ILE A 154 -0.37 11.09 9.16
CA ILE A 154 -0.77 12.00 8.08
C ILE A 154 -1.27 11.25 6.83
N ALA A 155 -0.64 10.13 6.44
CA ALA A 155 -1.02 9.39 5.25
C ALA A 155 -2.42 8.78 5.38
N THR A 156 -2.74 8.19 6.54
CA THR A 156 -4.08 7.63 6.81
C THR A 156 -5.12 8.73 6.92
N GLN A 157 -4.79 9.84 7.59
CA GLN A 157 -5.69 11.00 7.65
C GLN A 157 -6.10 11.47 6.25
N VAL A 158 -5.14 11.66 5.34
CA VAL A 158 -5.40 12.12 3.98
C VAL A 158 -6.29 11.16 3.20
N VAL A 159 -6.09 9.85 3.34
CA VAL A 159 -6.89 8.86 2.62
C VAL A 159 -8.33 8.83 3.15
N VAL A 160 -8.52 8.89 4.46
CA VAL A 160 -9.85 8.91 5.09
C VAL A 160 -10.58 10.23 4.76
N GLU A 161 -9.89 11.37 4.77
CA GLU A 161 -10.46 12.65 4.32
C GLU A 161 -10.93 12.59 2.87
N LYS A 162 -10.13 12.01 1.97
CA LYS A 162 -10.51 11.82 0.56
C LYS A 162 -11.72 10.88 0.40
N LYS A 163 -11.83 9.85 1.24
CA LYS A 163 -13.00 8.95 1.28
C LYS A 163 -14.24 9.74 1.68
N LEU A 164 -14.19 10.48 2.79
CA LEU A 164 -15.31 11.29 3.30
C LEU A 164 -15.78 12.32 2.27
N MET A 165 -14.84 13.00 1.60
CA MET A 165 -15.18 13.95 0.55
C MET A 165 -15.85 13.28 -0.66
N ARG A 166 -15.42 12.05 -1.02
CA ARG A 166 -16.00 11.30 -2.15
C ARG A 166 -17.41 10.78 -1.84
N GLU A 167 -17.62 10.24 -0.64
CA GLU A 167 -18.85 9.53 -0.26
C GLU A 167 -19.92 10.48 0.27
N SER A 168 -19.53 11.47 1.07
CA SER A 168 -20.46 12.35 1.78
C SER A 168 -20.30 13.83 1.42
N LYS A 169 -19.28 14.20 0.62
CA LYS A 169 -18.94 15.61 0.31
C LYS A 169 -18.71 16.45 1.57
N LEU A 170 -18.28 15.82 2.64
CA LEU A 170 -17.94 16.45 3.92
C LEU A 170 -16.43 16.45 4.13
N THR A 171 -15.95 17.46 4.85
CA THR A 171 -14.57 17.55 5.32
C THR A 171 -14.44 17.00 6.75
N ARG A 172 -13.20 16.74 7.19
CA ARG A 172 -12.95 16.36 8.60
C ARG A 172 -13.40 17.42 9.61
N HIS A 173 -13.50 18.68 9.19
CA HIS A 173 -13.95 19.78 10.05
C HIS A 173 -15.46 19.77 10.21
N ASP A 174 -16.21 19.37 9.18
CA ASP A 174 -17.67 19.29 9.23
C ASP A 174 -18.16 18.15 10.13
N VAL A 175 -17.44 17.03 10.13
CA VAL A 175 -17.80 15.86 10.97
C VAL A 175 -17.31 15.99 12.42
N GLY A 176 -16.28 16.80 12.67
CA GLY A 176 -15.65 16.95 13.98
C GLY A 176 -14.70 15.81 14.35
N ARG A 177 -13.88 16.05 15.39
CA ARG A 177 -12.74 15.18 15.77
C ARG A 177 -13.16 13.75 16.12
N GLU A 178 -14.16 13.58 16.98
CA GLU A 178 -14.53 12.25 17.49
C GLU A 178 -15.09 11.35 16.38
N LYS A 179 -15.99 11.90 15.54
CA LYS A 179 -16.54 11.16 14.40
C LYS A 179 -15.44 10.84 13.38
N PHE A 180 -14.54 11.78 13.11
CA PHE A 180 -13.42 11.53 12.21
C PHE A 180 -12.51 10.39 12.72
N ILE A 181 -12.16 10.40 14.01
CA ILE A 181 -11.37 9.32 14.62
C ILE A 181 -12.09 7.98 14.50
N SER A 182 -13.41 7.94 14.71
CA SER A 182 -14.20 6.72 14.51
C SER A 182 -14.11 6.19 13.07
N GLU A 183 -14.20 7.07 12.07
CA GLU A 183 -14.04 6.70 10.66
C GLU A 183 -12.62 6.19 10.34
N VAL A 184 -11.58 6.77 10.96
CA VAL A 184 -10.20 6.29 10.83
C VAL A 184 -10.04 4.87 11.40
N TRP A 185 -10.67 4.58 12.54
CA TRP A 185 -10.65 3.22 13.12
C TRP A 185 -11.42 2.21 12.28
N LYS A 186 -12.57 2.59 11.71
CA LYS A 186 -13.29 1.74 10.74
C LYS A 186 -12.42 1.41 9.53
N TRP A 187 -11.76 2.43 8.97
CA TRP A 187 -10.82 2.27 7.87
C TRP A 187 -9.68 1.30 8.23
N LYS A 188 -9.05 1.49 9.40
CA LYS A 188 -7.99 0.59 9.89
C LYS A 188 -8.45 -0.85 9.96
N ASN A 189 -9.67 -1.11 10.44
CA ASN A 189 -10.17 -2.47 10.60
C ASN A 189 -10.43 -3.15 9.24
N GLU A 190 -10.99 -2.41 8.28
CA GLU A 190 -11.26 -2.90 6.92
C GLU A 190 -9.95 -3.19 6.15
N TYR A 191 -9.05 -2.21 6.08
CA TYR A 191 -7.80 -2.34 5.33
C TYR A 191 -6.76 -3.17 6.06
N GLY A 192 -6.73 -3.13 7.39
CA GLY A 192 -5.87 -3.99 8.20
C GLY A 192 -6.18 -5.47 7.96
N GLY A 193 -7.46 -5.86 7.94
CA GLY A 193 -7.85 -7.23 7.60
C GLY A 193 -7.40 -7.64 6.19
N THR A 194 -7.47 -6.71 5.23
CA THR A 194 -7.00 -6.97 3.85
C THR A 194 -5.49 -7.20 3.80
N ILE A 195 -4.70 -6.34 4.44
CA ILE A 195 -3.23 -6.46 4.51
C ILE A 195 -2.82 -7.80 5.14
N LEU A 196 -3.43 -8.14 6.28
CA LEU A 196 -3.19 -9.39 6.98
C LEU A 196 -3.51 -10.61 6.10
N ASN A 197 -4.61 -10.57 5.34
CA ASN A 197 -4.96 -11.64 4.41
C ASN A 197 -3.98 -11.75 3.23
N GLN A 198 -3.46 -10.62 2.73
CA GLN A 198 -2.45 -10.63 1.66
C GLN A 198 -1.14 -11.26 2.12
N GLU A 199 -0.64 -10.93 3.31
CA GLU A 199 0.57 -11.55 3.89
C GLU A 199 0.38 -13.07 4.09
N ARG A 200 -0.78 -13.49 4.60
CA ARG A 200 -1.12 -14.92 4.71
C ARG A 200 -1.18 -15.60 3.35
N ARG A 201 -1.76 -14.94 2.35
CA ARG A 201 -1.87 -15.48 0.99
C ARG A 201 -0.50 -15.60 0.31
N LEU A 202 0.45 -14.72 0.63
CA LEU A 202 1.85 -14.81 0.19
C LEU A 202 2.60 -15.96 0.87
N GLY A 203 2.06 -16.54 1.95
CA GLY A 203 2.71 -17.61 2.69
C GLY A 203 3.72 -17.12 3.74
N ALA A 204 3.64 -15.86 4.17
CA ALA A 204 4.55 -15.29 5.16
C ALA A 204 4.51 -16.07 6.49
N SER A 205 5.66 -16.57 6.97
CA SER A 205 5.77 -17.34 8.22
C SER A 205 5.93 -16.47 9.47
N LEU A 206 5.05 -15.47 9.58
CA LEU A 206 4.99 -14.49 10.67
C LEU A 206 4.40 -15.10 11.96
N ASP A 207 4.89 -14.67 13.12
CA ASP A 207 4.32 -15.04 14.42
C ASP A 207 3.08 -14.18 14.70
N TRP A 208 1.92 -14.59 14.18
CA TRP A 208 0.64 -13.89 14.33
C TRP A 208 0.20 -13.72 15.78
N SER A 209 0.68 -14.55 16.71
CA SER A 209 0.38 -14.39 18.15
C SER A 209 0.94 -13.07 18.72
N ARG A 210 1.89 -12.46 18.01
CA ARG A 210 2.57 -11.22 18.38
C ARG A 210 2.24 -10.07 17.42
N GLU A 211 1.11 -10.11 16.73
CA GLU A 211 0.67 -9.00 15.87
C GLU A 211 0.65 -7.67 16.64
N CYS A 212 1.16 -6.63 15.99
CA CYS A 212 1.31 -5.30 16.58
C CYS A 212 0.56 -4.24 15.78
N PHE A 213 0.06 -3.22 16.45
CA PHE A 213 -0.37 -1.99 15.78
C PHE A 213 0.27 -0.80 16.49
N THR A 214 0.79 0.16 15.73
CA THR A 214 1.54 1.29 16.32
C THR A 214 0.74 2.13 17.31
N MET A 215 -0.59 2.15 17.19
CA MET A 215 -1.51 2.82 18.13
C MET A 215 -2.17 1.84 19.12
N ASP A 216 -1.69 0.60 19.26
CA ASP A 216 -2.13 -0.27 20.34
C ASP A 216 -1.65 0.22 21.72
N GLU A 217 -2.27 -0.27 22.78
CA GLU A 217 -1.98 0.20 24.14
C GLU A 217 -0.50 0.02 24.52
N LYS A 218 0.10 -1.09 24.11
CA LYS A 218 1.48 -1.44 24.46
C LYS A 218 2.48 -0.53 23.75
N ARG A 219 2.27 -0.23 22.47
CA ARG A 219 3.13 0.66 21.67
C ARG A 219 2.93 2.11 22.05
N CYS A 220 1.70 2.53 22.35
CA CYS A 220 1.43 3.85 22.91
C CYS A 220 2.22 4.08 24.20
N LYS A 221 2.21 3.11 25.13
CA LYS A 221 3.02 3.18 26.37
C LYS A 221 4.52 3.28 26.08
N ALA A 222 5.03 2.52 25.10
CA ALA A 222 6.44 2.58 24.72
C ALA A 222 6.84 3.95 24.15
N VAL A 223 5.98 4.58 23.33
CA VAL A 223 6.23 5.93 22.79
C VAL A 223 6.19 6.98 23.91
N ILE A 224 5.24 6.88 24.85
CA ILE A 224 5.17 7.79 26.01
C ILE A 224 6.41 7.66 26.89
N GLU A 225 6.86 6.43 27.18
CA GLU A 225 8.08 6.19 27.95
C GLU A 225 9.29 6.81 27.26
N ALA A 226 9.46 6.55 25.96
CA ALA A 226 10.57 7.09 25.18
C ALA A 226 10.54 8.63 25.16
N PHE A 227 9.37 9.25 24.97
CA PHE A 227 9.21 10.70 25.00
C PHE A 227 9.60 11.28 26.36
N VAL A 228 9.10 10.70 27.45
CA VAL A 228 9.40 11.18 28.82
C VAL A 228 10.88 11.01 29.14
N ARG A 229 11.50 9.90 28.74
CA ARG A 229 12.95 9.68 28.92
C ARG A 229 13.77 10.71 28.17
N LEU A 230 13.53 10.89 26.87
CA LEU A 230 14.25 11.87 26.05
C LEU A 230 14.02 13.32 26.52
N TYR A 231 12.83 13.63 27.04
CA TYR A 231 12.57 14.94 27.65
C TYR A 231 13.38 15.15 28.94
N ARG A 232 13.43 14.15 29.82
CA ARG A 232 14.23 14.21 31.07
C ARG A 232 15.73 14.32 30.80
N GLU A 233 16.20 13.73 29.72
CA GLU A 233 17.60 13.84 29.25
C GLU A 233 17.89 15.18 28.54
N GLY A 234 16.89 16.06 28.37
CA GLY A 234 17.05 17.36 27.71
C GLY A 234 17.14 17.29 26.18
N LEU A 235 16.87 16.14 25.57
CA LEU A 235 16.91 15.92 24.12
C LEU A 235 15.62 16.34 23.41
N ILE A 236 14.49 16.35 24.11
CA ILE A 236 13.23 16.92 23.64
C ILE A 236 12.98 18.24 24.36
N TYR A 237 12.65 19.28 23.61
CA TYR A 237 12.36 20.61 24.12
C TYR A 237 11.24 21.27 23.31
N ARG A 238 10.71 22.39 23.83
CA ARG A 238 9.71 23.21 23.16
C ARG A 238 10.31 24.59 22.90
N ASP A 239 10.21 25.07 21.66
CA ASP A 239 10.78 26.33 21.21
C ASP A 239 9.99 26.89 20.01
N HIS A 240 10.18 28.17 19.72
CA HIS A 240 9.65 28.82 18.52
C HIS A 240 10.71 28.79 17.42
N ARG A 241 10.51 27.92 16.42
CA ARG A 241 11.43 27.77 15.30
C ARG A 241 10.70 27.83 13.97
N LEU A 242 11.45 28.19 12.93
CA LEU A 242 10.98 28.06 11.56
C LEU A 242 10.80 26.57 11.26
N VAL A 243 9.58 26.20 10.88
CA VAL A 243 9.22 24.82 10.55
C VAL A 243 8.61 24.77 9.16
N ASN A 244 8.60 23.60 8.57
CA ASN A 244 7.88 23.37 7.32
C ASN A 244 6.41 23.19 7.64
N TRP A 245 5.57 24.07 7.13
CA TRP A 245 4.14 24.06 7.40
C TRP A 245 3.36 23.66 6.15
N ASP A 246 2.51 22.63 6.29
CA ASP A 246 1.54 22.28 5.26
C ASP A 246 0.25 23.07 5.48
N CYS A 247 -0.06 24.01 4.58
CA CYS A 247 -1.27 24.84 4.65
C CYS A 247 -2.57 24.06 4.44
N THR A 248 -2.52 22.92 3.74
CA THR A 248 -3.68 22.08 3.45
C THR A 248 -4.02 21.23 4.67
N LEU A 249 -3.02 20.53 5.20
CA LEU A 249 -3.22 19.63 6.35
C LEU A 249 -3.22 20.37 7.69
N ARG A 250 -2.71 21.61 7.70
CA ARG A 250 -2.58 22.47 8.87
C ARG A 250 -1.73 21.80 9.95
N THR A 251 -0.55 21.32 9.55
CA THR A 251 0.42 20.68 10.45
C THR A 251 1.85 21.01 10.05
N ALA A 252 2.76 20.95 11.02
CA ALA A 252 4.19 20.94 10.75
C ALA A 252 4.59 19.58 10.16
N ILE A 253 5.56 19.59 9.24
CA ILE A 253 6.16 18.40 8.63
C ILE A 253 7.69 18.43 8.81
N SER A 254 8.28 17.24 8.94
CA SER A 254 9.72 17.08 9.04
C SER A 254 10.42 17.27 7.68
N ASP A 255 11.73 17.49 7.68
CA ASP A 255 12.48 17.68 6.43
C ASP A 255 12.47 16.41 5.55
N ILE A 256 12.42 15.22 6.14
CA ILE A 256 12.37 13.95 5.39
C ILE A 256 11.02 13.74 4.69
N GLU A 257 9.94 14.37 5.18
CA GLU A 257 8.62 14.31 4.55
C GLU A 257 8.47 15.28 3.37
N LYS A 258 9.44 16.19 3.16
CA LYS A 258 9.45 17.06 1.99
C LYS A 258 9.77 16.25 0.73
N LEU A 259 8.91 16.39 -0.26
CA LEU A 259 9.17 15.93 -1.62
C LEU A 259 9.47 17.13 -2.52
N TYR A 260 10.72 17.24 -2.99
CA TYR A 260 11.07 18.19 -4.04
C TYR A 260 10.60 17.66 -5.40
N ARG A 261 9.46 18.15 -5.89
CA ARG A 261 9.08 17.94 -7.30
C ARG A 261 9.57 19.13 -8.10
N GLY A 262 10.45 18.84 -9.06
CA GLY A 262 10.97 19.75 -10.10
C GLY A 262 10.72 21.22 -9.83
N ALA A 263 11.72 21.89 -9.26
CA ALA A 263 11.64 23.31 -8.95
C ALA A 263 11.38 24.10 -10.25
N GLN A 264 10.13 24.47 -10.50
CA GLN A 264 9.89 25.73 -11.20
C GLN A 264 10.40 26.80 -10.23
N LYS A 265 11.36 27.60 -10.69
CA LYS A 265 11.94 28.68 -9.90
C LYS A 265 10.86 29.73 -9.62
N ASN A 266 10.10 29.52 -8.56
CA ASN A 266 9.19 30.51 -8.01
C ASN A 266 10.02 31.34 -7.04
N ASP A 267 10.75 32.32 -7.57
CA ASP A 267 11.49 33.26 -6.75
C ASP A 267 10.53 33.86 -5.72
N MET A 268 10.83 33.61 -4.44
CA MET A 268 10.01 34.09 -3.33
C MET A 268 10.17 35.60 -3.28
N ASN A 269 9.18 36.33 -3.81
CA ASN A 269 9.21 37.78 -3.82
C ASN A 269 8.63 38.28 -2.50
N LEU A 270 9.48 38.37 -1.49
CA LEU A 270 9.14 39.04 -0.24
C LEU A 270 9.04 40.54 -0.52
N GLY A 271 7.91 41.15 -0.20
CA GLY A 271 7.76 42.61 -0.34
C GLY A 271 8.78 43.29 0.56
N ILE A 272 9.60 44.18 0.02
CA ILE A 272 10.56 44.97 0.79
C ILE A 272 9.96 46.36 1.01
N CYS A 273 9.99 46.85 2.24
CA CYS A 273 9.57 48.20 2.57
C CYS A 273 10.53 49.21 1.91
N SER A 274 10.04 50.05 0.99
CA SER A 274 10.89 51.02 0.27
C SER A 274 11.53 52.10 1.14
N ARG A 275 11.07 52.27 2.39
CA ARG A 275 11.63 53.25 3.33
C ARG A 275 12.61 52.65 4.34
N SER A 276 12.34 51.47 4.86
CA SER A 276 13.17 50.85 5.91
C SER A 276 14.03 49.70 5.41
N ASN A 277 13.80 49.23 4.19
CA ASN A 277 14.45 48.07 3.59
C ASN A 277 14.19 46.74 4.34
N ASP A 278 13.22 46.73 5.25
CA ASP A 278 12.81 45.53 5.97
C ASP A 278 11.90 44.63 5.11
N VAL A 279 11.90 43.35 5.43
CA VAL A 279 10.96 42.37 4.88
C VAL A 279 9.56 42.67 5.41
N VAL A 280 8.62 42.96 4.52
CA VAL A 280 7.20 43.08 4.85
C VAL A 280 6.65 41.68 5.03
N GLU A 281 6.41 41.27 6.28
CA GLU A 281 5.69 40.03 6.56
C GLU A 281 4.31 40.07 5.89
N PRO A 282 3.96 39.07 5.07
CA PRO A 282 2.60 38.99 4.56
C PRO A 282 1.67 38.72 5.73
N MET A 283 0.89 39.72 6.15
CA MET A 283 -0.20 39.52 7.09
C MET A 283 -1.21 38.58 6.43
N VAL A 284 -1.18 37.30 6.82
CA VAL A 284 -2.23 36.34 6.49
C VAL A 284 -3.48 36.81 7.22
N LYS A 285 -4.39 37.48 6.50
CA LYS A 285 -5.69 37.84 7.08
C LYS A 285 -6.38 36.54 7.53
N PRO A 286 -6.94 36.48 8.74
CA PRO A 286 -7.79 35.37 9.15
C PRO A 286 -8.91 35.20 8.11
N GLN A 287 -9.07 33.98 7.59
CA GLN A 287 -10.27 33.59 6.85
C GLN A 287 -11.43 33.41 7.82
#